data_AF-A0A3N1D1I4-F1
#
_entry.id   AF-A0A3N1D1I4-F1
#
_cell.length_a   1.000
_cell.length_b   1.000
_cell.length_c   1.000
_cell.angle_alpha   90.00
_cell.angle_beta   90.00
_cell.angle_gamma   90.00
#
_symmetry.space_group_name_H-M   'P 1'
#
loop_
_entity.id
_entity.type
_entity.pdbx_description
1 polymer ?
#
loop_
_entity_poly.entity_id
_entity_poly.type
_entity_poly.pdbx_seq_one_letter_code
_entity_poly.pdbx_strand_id
1 'polypeptide(L)'
;MGAVGLSVRLSGDGDREGWAASVWDKALDEIWVEASLNAKSPVYRYLEGEPKDDPLYDVDGDEVSWMFSNPAGCCSRSAHLWSHWLGHALHAYWELFGRMAEERGLVLEAGRPVRADLVAKSSYVTLRGNVFRAEEDGLHDDRDHIPLSDLTPDEVEEVHLAQRGCRCALCLYMPHPAAR
;
A
#
# COMPACT_ATOMS: atom_id res chain seq x y z
N MET A 1 -4.72 19.99 -1.33
CA MET A 1 -4.88 18.63 -1.90
C MET A 1 -3.52 17.97 -1.80
N GLY A 2 -3.37 16.97 -0.92
CA GLY A 2 -2.10 16.24 -0.76
C GLY A 2 -2.20 14.92 -1.50
N ALA A 3 -1.28 14.68 -2.42
CA ALA A 3 -1.05 13.34 -2.93
C ALA A 3 -0.29 12.54 -1.85
N VAL A 4 -0.61 11.26 -1.75
CA VAL A 4 0.13 10.32 -0.89
C VAL A 4 1.11 9.61 -1.79
N GLY A 5 2.38 9.61 -1.41
CA GLY A 5 3.41 8.99 -2.23
C GLY A 5 4.45 8.26 -1.43
N LEU A 6 5.14 7.37 -2.12
CA LEU A 6 6.33 6.69 -1.65
C LEU A 6 7.48 7.08 -2.56
N SER A 7 8.60 7.47 -1.94
CA SER A 7 9.78 7.91 -2.67
C SER A 7 10.98 7.04 -2.30
N VAL A 8 11.81 6.75 -3.29
CA VAL A 8 13.05 5.99 -3.16
C VAL A 8 14.14 6.70 -3.94
N ARG A 9 15.36 6.67 -3.39
CA ARG A 9 16.52 7.27 -4.05
C ARG A 9 17.30 6.21 -4.83
N LEU A 10 17.66 6.56 -6.05
CA LEU A 10 18.49 5.78 -6.97
C LEU A 10 19.68 6.63 -7.41
N SER A 11 20.88 6.05 -7.44
CA SER A 11 22.04 6.65 -8.11
C SER A 11 22.41 5.90 -9.38
N GLY A 12 23.31 6.48 -10.19
CA GLY A 12 23.72 5.95 -11.49
C GLY A 12 23.07 6.64 -12.69
N ASP A 13 23.49 6.27 -13.89
CA ASP A 13 23.04 6.89 -15.15
C ASP A 13 22.03 6.00 -15.92
N GLY A 14 21.46 5.03 -15.22
CA GLY A 14 20.52 4.04 -15.75
C GLY A 14 19.09 4.54 -15.95
N ASP A 15 18.24 3.63 -16.44
CA ASP A 15 16.83 3.89 -16.75
C ASP A 15 15.93 3.85 -15.50
N ARG A 16 15.77 5.02 -14.86
CA ARG A 16 14.96 5.18 -13.64
C ARG A 16 13.46 5.03 -13.91
N GLU A 17 12.97 5.54 -15.03
CA GLU A 17 11.55 5.43 -15.40
C GLU A 17 11.18 3.97 -15.65
N GLY A 18 11.99 3.26 -16.44
CA GLY A 18 11.79 1.84 -16.68
C GLY A 18 11.94 1.00 -15.41
N TRP A 19 12.80 1.40 -14.46
CA TRP A 19 12.84 0.77 -13.15
C TRP A 19 11.55 1.01 -12.35
N ALA A 20 11.09 2.27 -12.28
CA ALA A 20 9.88 2.67 -11.55
C ALA A 20 8.64 1.93 -12.05
N ALA A 21 8.48 1.85 -13.38
CA ALA A 21 7.41 1.11 -14.04
C ALA A 21 7.48 -0.38 -13.71
N SER A 22 8.67 -0.99 -13.78
CA SER A 22 8.83 -2.42 -13.51
C SER A 22 8.55 -2.79 -12.05
N VAL A 23 8.93 -1.91 -11.11
CA VAL A 23 8.59 -2.07 -9.69
C VAL A 23 7.09 -2.01 -9.49
N TRP A 24 6.42 -1.04 -10.14
CA TRP A 24 4.97 -0.93 -10.06
C TRP A 24 4.27 -2.16 -10.62
N ASP A 25 4.60 -2.57 -11.84
CA ASP A 25 4.00 -3.76 -12.48
C ASP A 25 4.16 -4.99 -11.60
N LYS A 26 5.36 -5.18 -11.04
CA LYS A 26 5.63 -6.30 -10.15
C LYS A 26 4.85 -6.21 -8.84
N ALA A 27 4.78 -5.03 -8.23
CA ALA A 27 4.00 -4.82 -7.01
C ALA A 27 2.51 -5.06 -7.28
N LEU A 28 2.00 -4.61 -8.42
CA LEU A 28 0.62 -4.76 -8.86
C LEU A 28 0.27 -6.25 -9.04
N ASP A 29 1.12 -7.01 -9.73
CA ASP A 29 0.95 -8.46 -9.91
C ASP A 29 0.81 -9.18 -8.56
N GLU A 30 1.68 -8.87 -7.60
CA GLU A 30 1.67 -9.50 -6.28
C GLU A 30 0.43 -9.11 -5.47
N ILE A 31 0.04 -7.83 -5.51
CA ILE A 31 -1.20 -7.34 -4.90
C ILE A 31 -2.41 -8.08 -5.49
N TRP A 32 -2.45 -8.28 -6.82
CA TRP A 32 -3.53 -8.98 -7.50
C TRP A 32 -3.57 -10.47 -7.24
N VAL A 33 -2.43 -11.15 -7.21
CA VAL A 33 -2.35 -12.57 -6.86
C VAL A 33 -2.95 -12.77 -5.46
N GLU A 34 -2.47 -12.01 -4.47
CA GLU A 34 -2.94 -12.13 -3.09
C GLU A 34 -4.41 -11.72 -2.92
N ALA A 35 -4.85 -10.67 -3.62
CA ALA A 35 -6.26 -10.29 -3.64
C ALA A 35 -7.16 -11.37 -4.29
N SER A 36 -6.66 -12.06 -5.31
CA SER A 36 -7.42 -13.09 -6.05
C SER A 36 -7.43 -14.46 -5.35
N LEU A 37 -6.42 -14.77 -4.52
CA LEU A 37 -6.44 -15.93 -3.61
C LEU A 37 -7.68 -15.92 -2.71
N ASN A 38 -8.22 -14.74 -2.45
CA ASN A 38 -9.52 -14.57 -1.81
C ASN A 38 -10.40 -13.70 -2.72
N ALA A 39 -10.99 -14.27 -3.76
CA ALA A 39 -11.89 -13.53 -4.67
C ALA A 39 -13.15 -12.93 -3.98
N LYS A 40 -13.39 -13.27 -2.70
CA LYS A 40 -14.39 -12.60 -1.84
C LYS A 40 -13.78 -11.46 -1.01
N SER A 41 -12.50 -11.14 -1.23
CA SER A 41 -11.76 -10.17 -0.45
C SER A 41 -12.35 -8.79 -0.69
N PRO A 42 -12.71 -8.09 0.37
CA PRO A 42 -13.16 -6.70 0.31
C PRO A 42 -12.22 -5.74 -0.39
N VAL A 43 -10.94 -6.10 -0.55
CA VAL A 43 -9.96 -5.28 -1.29
C VAL A 43 -10.24 -5.29 -2.79
N TYR A 44 -10.89 -6.32 -3.34
CA TYR A 44 -11.07 -6.50 -4.77
C TYR A 44 -11.81 -5.32 -5.42
N ARG A 45 -12.85 -4.80 -4.76
CA ARG A 45 -13.59 -3.61 -5.22
C ARG A 45 -12.75 -2.32 -5.27
N TYR A 46 -11.69 -2.24 -4.46
CA TYR A 46 -10.76 -1.09 -4.46
C TYR A 46 -9.73 -1.20 -5.56
N LEU A 47 -9.45 -2.42 -6.02
CA LEU A 47 -8.56 -2.67 -7.15
C LEU A 47 -9.25 -2.42 -8.50
N GLU A 48 -10.59 -2.38 -8.53
CA GLU A 48 -11.37 -2.02 -9.73
C GLU A 48 -11.48 -0.50 -9.97
N GLY A 49 -11.14 0.34 -8.97
CA GLY A 49 -11.48 1.77 -8.94
C GLY A 49 -10.46 2.77 -9.50
N GLU A 50 -9.15 2.48 -9.52
CA GLU A 50 -8.10 3.38 -10.06
C GLU A 50 -6.70 2.70 -10.03
N PRO A 51 -5.81 3.00 -10.99
CA PRO A 51 -5.85 2.49 -12.35
C PRO A 51 -4.99 1.23 -12.49
N LYS A 52 -5.49 0.26 -13.24
CA LYS A 52 -4.66 -0.78 -13.87
C LYS A 52 -3.67 -0.19 -14.90
N ASP A 53 -3.79 1.10 -15.21
CA ASP A 53 -3.17 1.72 -16.38
C ASP A 53 -2.08 2.77 -16.10
N ASP A 54 -1.86 3.28 -14.86
CA ASP A 54 -0.63 4.02 -14.45
C ASP A 54 -0.77 4.68 -13.07
N PRO A 55 -0.01 4.32 -12.02
CA PRO A 55 0.27 5.28 -10.95
C PRO A 55 1.05 6.43 -11.61
N LEU A 56 0.80 7.66 -11.18
CA LEU A 56 1.67 8.75 -11.58
C LEU A 56 2.98 8.56 -10.82
N TYR A 57 3.92 7.80 -11.39
CA TYR A 57 5.29 7.86 -10.90
C TYR A 57 5.99 9.07 -11.51
N ASP A 58 6.79 9.73 -10.70
CA ASP A 58 7.56 10.92 -11.05
C ASP A 58 9.03 10.63 -10.76
N VAL A 59 9.90 11.13 -11.64
CA VAL A 59 11.34 11.00 -11.51
C VAL A 59 11.94 12.40 -11.44
N ASP A 60 12.39 12.80 -10.26
CA ASP A 60 13.07 14.09 -10.02
C ASP A 60 14.53 13.84 -9.64
N GLY A 61 15.40 13.91 -10.65
CA GLY A 61 16.84 13.63 -10.49
C GLY A 61 17.11 12.20 -10.03
N ASP A 62 17.59 12.06 -8.79
CA ASP A 62 17.89 10.77 -8.16
C ASP A 62 16.68 10.16 -7.43
N GLU A 63 15.55 10.87 -7.35
CA GLU A 63 14.37 10.41 -6.63
C GLU A 63 13.32 9.86 -7.59
N VAL A 64 12.81 8.67 -7.27
CA VAL A 64 11.63 8.09 -7.91
C VAL A 64 10.52 8.08 -6.89
N SER A 65 9.36 8.64 -7.26
CA SER A 65 8.19 8.75 -6.40
C SER A 65 6.98 8.11 -7.08
N TRP A 66 6.19 7.28 -6.37
CA TRP A 66 4.86 6.85 -6.84
C TRP A 66 3.80 7.69 -6.15
N MET A 67 3.01 8.41 -6.94
CA MET A 67 1.95 9.29 -6.45
C MET A 67 0.59 8.68 -6.77
N PHE A 68 -0.21 8.52 -5.72
CA PHE A 68 -1.57 8.01 -5.85
C PHE A 68 -2.54 9.19 -5.86
N SER A 69 -3.20 9.41 -7.00
CA SER A 69 -4.18 10.48 -7.15
C SER A 69 -5.35 10.28 -6.20
N ASN A 70 -5.84 11.41 -5.70
CA ASN A 70 -7.16 11.49 -5.08
C ASN A 70 -8.06 12.18 -6.11
N PRO A 71 -8.69 11.45 -7.04
CA PRO A 71 -9.54 12.05 -8.07
C PRO A 71 -10.61 12.91 -7.39
N ALA A 72 -10.50 14.23 -7.57
CA ALA A 72 -11.40 15.25 -7.04
C ALA A 72 -11.49 15.42 -5.50
N GLY A 73 -10.54 14.90 -4.71
CA GLY A 73 -10.51 15.16 -3.25
C GLY A 73 -11.48 14.31 -2.42
N CYS A 74 -12.21 13.36 -3.03
CA CYS A 74 -13.19 12.49 -2.38
C CYS A 74 -12.67 11.08 -2.01
N CYS A 75 -11.44 10.73 -2.39
CA CYS A 75 -10.90 9.36 -2.35
C CYS A 75 -9.50 9.30 -1.70
N SER A 76 -9.26 9.98 -0.58
CA SER A 76 -7.93 9.95 0.07
C SER A 76 -7.57 8.54 0.56
N ARG A 77 -8.54 7.72 0.97
CA ARG A 77 -8.25 6.40 1.52
C ARG A 77 -7.75 5.44 0.45
N SER A 78 -8.29 5.45 -0.77
CA SER A 78 -7.78 4.60 -1.85
C SER A 78 -6.31 4.93 -2.13
N ALA A 79 -5.95 6.21 -2.18
CA ALA A 79 -4.57 6.66 -2.33
C ALA A 79 -3.66 6.20 -1.17
N HIS A 80 -4.11 6.35 0.07
CA HIS A 80 -3.36 5.85 1.23
C HIS A 80 -3.26 4.32 1.25
N LEU A 81 -4.29 3.61 0.80
CA LEU A 81 -4.34 2.15 0.76
C LEU A 81 -3.40 1.61 -0.32
N TRP A 82 -3.35 2.24 -1.49
CA TRP A 82 -2.39 1.93 -2.54
C TRP A 82 -0.95 2.22 -2.12
N SER A 83 -0.69 3.39 -1.52
CA SER A 83 0.61 3.71 -0.91
C SER A 83 1.00 2.68 0.14
N HIS A 84 0.08 2.29 1.00
CA HIS A 84 0.31 1.26 2.00
C HIS A 84 0.67 -0.09 1.37
N TRP A 85 -0.08 -0.56 0.38
CA TRP A 85 0.19 -1.82 -0.31
C TRP A 85 1.52 -1.80 -1.07
N LEU A 86 1.83 -0.72 -1.78
CA LEU A 86 3.13 -0.56 -2.43
C LEU A 86 4.27 -0.58 -1.40
N GLY A 87 4.09 0.07 -0.24
CA GLY A 87 5.08 0.04 0.84
C GLY A 87 5.35 -1.38 1.34
N HIS A 88 4.30 -2.20 1.45
CA HIS A 88 4.44 -3.61 1.79
C HIS A 88 5.11 -4.44 0.69
N ALA A 89 4.78 -4.20 -0.58
CA ALA A 89 5.45 -4.85 -1.70
C ALA A 89 6.95 -4.49 -1.75
N LEU A 90 7.31 -3.21 -1.59
CA LEU A 90 8.69 -2.75 -1.46
C LEU A 90 9.41 -3.44 -0.31
N HIS A 91 8.77 -3.55 0.86
CA HIS A 91 9.34 -4.28 2.00
C HIS A 91 9.60 -5.76 1.67
N ALA A 92 8.62 -6.45 1.10
CA ALA A 92 8.69 -7.89 0.84
C ALA A 92 9.68 -8.24 -0.29
N TYR A 93 9.74 -7.42 -1.33
CA TYR A 93 10.48 -7.67 -2.56
C TYR A 93 11.72 -6.78 -2.73
N TRP A 94 12.22 -6.18 -1.65
CA TRP A 94 13.34 -5.23 -1.69
C TRP A 94 14.57 -5.74 -2.45
N GLU A 95 14.98 -6.98 -2.18
CA GLU A 95 16.15 -7.59 -2.84
C GLU A 95 15.92 -7.81 -4.34
N LEU A 96 14.68 -8.10 -4.74
CA LEU A 96 14.31 -8.22 -6.15
C LEU A 96 14.40 -6.84 -6.82
N PHE A 97 13.85 -5.80 -6.20
CA PHE A 97 13.90 -4.44 -6.72
C PHE A 97 15.32 -3.86 -6.78
N GLY A 98 16.19 -4.24 -5.85
CA GLY A 98 17.62 -3.97 -5.91
C GLY A 98 18.28 -4.59 -7.15
N ARG A 99 18.06 -5.88 -7.40
CA ARG A 99 18.58 -6.53 -8.63
C ARG A 99 18.03 -5.90 -9.91
N MET A 100 16.74 -5.55 -9.93
CA MET A 100 16.13 -4.87 -11.08
C MET A 100 16.74 -3.48 -11.33
N ALA A 101 17.22 -2.81 -10.28
CA ALA A 101 17.97 -1.55 -10.39
C ALA A 101 19.36 -1.80 -11.00
N GLU A 102 20.08 -2.80 -10.46
CA GLU A 102 21.40 -3.18 -10.96
C GLU A 102 21.39 -3.57 -12.45
N GLU A 103 20.39 -4.34 -12.88
CA GLU A 103 20.17 -4.72 -14.29
C GLU A 103 19.99 -3.51 -15.22
N ARG A 104 19.61 -2.35 -14.67
CA ARG A 104 19.42 -1.10 -15.39
C ARG A 104 20.57 -0.11 -15.20
N GLY A 105 21.64 -0.50 -14.51
CA GLY A 105 22.77 0.40 -14.20
C GLY A 105 22.45 1.42 -13.11
N LEU A 106 21.54 1.09 -12.20
CA LEU A 106 21.14 1.91 -11.07
C LEU A 106 21.56 1.26 -9.74
N VAL A 107 21.69 2.07 -8.71
CA VAL A 107 21.93 1.62 -7.33
C VAL A 107 20.82 2.14 -6.44
N LEU A 108 20.17 1.24 -5.71
CA LEU A 108 19.13 1.57 -4.75
C LEU A 108 19.75 2.05 -3.44
N GLU A 109 19.71 3.37 -3.21
CA GLU A 109 20.37 4.04 -2.07
C GLU A 109 19.53 3.98 -0.79
N ALA A 110 18.22 3.77 -0.93
CA ALA A 110 17.32 3.72 0.20
C ALA A 110 17.53 2.46 1.06
N GLY A 111 17.21 2.55 2.35
CA GLY A 111 17.01 1.38 3.18
C GLY A 111 15.68 0.71 2.86
N ARG A 112 15.60 -0.62 3.03
CA ARG A 112 14.33 -1.35 2.96
C ARG A 112 13.30 -0.69 3.88
N PRO A 113 12.06 -0.41 3.41
CA PRO A 113 11.00 0.09 4.28
C PRO A 113 10.84 -0.79 5.52
N VAL A 114 10.85 -0.19 6.70
CA VAL A 114 10.74 -0.93 7.96
C VAL A 114 9.28 -1.30 8.17
N ARG A 115 9.00 -2.59 8.32
CA ARG A 115 7.62 -3.10 8.48
C ARG A 115 6.88 -2.46 9.64
N ALA A 116 7.54 -2.32 10.79
CA ALA A 116 6.93 -1.73 11.98
C ALA A 116 6.37 -0.33 11.69
N ASP A 117 7.09 0.47 10.89
CA ASP A 117 6.65 1.82 10.51
C ASP A 117 5.47 1.79 9.52
N LEU A 118 5.47 0.81 8.59
CA LEU A 118 4.38 0.64 7.63
C LEU A 118 3.05 0.27 8.29
N VAL A 119 3.09 -0.52 9.36
CA VAL A 119 1.88 -0.95 10.08
C VAL A 119 1.50 -0.04 11.24
N ALA A 120 2.46 0.66 11.86
CA ALA A 120 2.18 1.60 12.95
C ALA A 120 1.52 2.89 12.46
N LYS A 121 1.79 3.29 11.21
CA LYS A 121 1.21 4.48 10.59
C LYS A 121 -0.10 4.21 9.84
N SER A 122 -0.50 2.94 9.77
CA SER A 122 -1.65 2.48 8.97
C SER A 122 -2.49 1.49 9.75
N SER A 123 -3.66 1.93 10.22
CA SER A 123 -4.60 1.11 10.96
C SER A 123 -5.77 0.72 10.06
N TYR A 124 -5.56 -0.13 9.05
CA TYR A 124 -6.66 -0.61 8.20
C TYR A 124 -7.24 -1.92 8.73
N VAL A 125 -8.55 -2.11 8.56
CA VAL A 125 -9.26 -3.33 8.95
C VAL A 125 -10.29 -3.71 7.89
N THR A 126 -10.47 -5.01 7.69
CA THR A 126 -11.50 -5.55 6.80
C THR A 126 -12.71 -6.02 7.62
N LEU A 127 -13.85 -5.32 7.51
CA LEU A 127 -15.10 -5.67 8.20
C LEU A 127 -16.29 -5.46 7.27
N ARG A 128 -17.38 -6.20 7.48
CA ARG A 128 -18.64 -6.07 6.72
C ARG A 128 -18.47 -6.05 5.19
N GLY A 129 -17.47 -6.75 4.66
CA GLY A 129 -17.19 -6.77 3.22
C GLY A 129 -16.47 -5.54 2.68
N ASN A 130 -15.95 -4.66 3.54
CA ASN A 130 -15.30 -3.40 3.20
C ASN A 130 -13.93 -3.25 3.88
N VAL A 131 -13.09 -2.33 3.39
CA VAL A 131 -11.83 -1.95 4.03
C VAL A 131 -11.98 -0.56 4.63
N PHE A 132 -11.75 -0.46 5.93
CA PHE A 132 -11.88 0.78 6.68
C PHE A 132 -10.54 1.20 7.27
N ARG A 133 -10.38 2.50 7.51
CA ARG A 133 -9.39 2.99 8.47
C ARG A 133 -10.00 2.91 9.87
N ALA A 134 -9.35 2.18 10.75
CA ALA A 134 -9.65 2.09 12.17
C ALA A 134 -9.03 3.30 12.89
N GLU A 135 -9.87 4.16 13.44
CA GLU A 135 -9.48 5.31 14.25
C GLU A 135 -10.09 5.20 15.65
N GLU A 136 -9.70 6.07 16.57
CA GLU A 136 -10.12 6.02 17.98
C GLU A 136 -11.65 6.12 18.16
N ASP A 137 -12.33 6.76 17.22
CA ASP A 137 -13.77 7.01 17.25
C ASP A 137 -14.60 6.05 16.38
N GLY A 138 -13.96 5.14 15.62
CA GLY A 138 -14.66 4.13 14.84
C GLY A 138 -13.97 3.74 13.53
N LEU A 139 -14.80 3.38 12.55
CA LEU A 139 -14.39 2.99 11.20
C LEU A 139 -14.64 4.12 10.22
N HIS A 140 -13.62 4.50 9.47
CA HIS A 140 -13.71 5.52 8.42
C HIS A 140 -13.60 4.87 7.04
N ASP A 141 -14.62 5.13 6.22
CA ASP A 141 -14.64 4.93 4.78
C ASP A 141 -14.40 6.29 4.06
N ASP A 142 -14.20 6.31 2.75
CA ASP A 142 -14.16 7.55 1.95
C ASP A 142 -15.50 8.31 2.02
N ARG A 143 -16.61 7.60 2.27
CA ARG A 143 -17.97 8.17 2.24
C ARG A 143 -18.68 8.19 3.59
N ASP A 144 -18.34 7.26 4.47
CA ASP A 144 -19.09 6.97 5.68
C ASP A 144 -18.16 6.86 6.89
N HIS A 145 -18.64 7.33 8.04
CA HIS A 145 -18.06 7.02 9.34
C HIS A 145 -19.04 6.13 10.10
N ILE A 146 -18.54 5.04 10.67
CA ILE A 146 -19.31 4.16 11.55
C ILE A 146 -18.74 4.34 12.96
N PRO A 147 -19.45 5.04 13.85
CA PRO A 147 -18.97 5.26 15.20
C PRO A 147 -18.89 3.95 15.98
N LEU A 148 -18.00 3.88 16.97
CA LEU A 148 -17.85 2.67 17.82
C LEU A 148 -19.16 2.20 18.47
N SER A 149 -20.11 3.11 18.74
CA SER A 149 -21.43 2.78 19.30
C SER A 149 -22.28 1.89 18.39
N ASP A 150 -22.00 1.90 17.10
CA ASP A 150 -22.77 1.23 16.05
C ASP A 150 -22.08 -0.07 15.58
N LEU A 151 -21.01 -0.46 16.29
CA LEU A 151 -20.26 -1.69 16.07
C LEU A 151 -20.66 -2.76 17.10
N THR A 152 -20.57 -4.02 16.68
CA THR A 152 -20.69 -5.13 17.62
C THR A 152 -19.45 -5.22 18.51
N PRO A 153 -19.51 -5.91 19.67
CA PRO A 153 -18.31 -6.10 20.51
C PRO A 153 -17.13 -6.72 19.76
N ASP A 154 -17.38 -7.70 18.88
CA ASP A 154 -16.34 -8.35 18.07
C ASP A 154 -15.71 -7.38 17.05
N GLU A 155 -16.52 -6.49 16.45
CA GLU A 155 -16.02 -5.47 15.52
C GLU A 155 -15.17 -4.41 16.25
N VAL A 156 -15.57 -4.02 17.46
CA VAL A 156 -14.77 -3.12 18.32
C VAL A 156 -13.41 -3.75 18.64
N GLU A 157 -13.38 -5.05 18.92
CA GLU A 157 -12.11 -5.76 19.16
C GLU A 157 -11.21 -5.76 17.92
N GLU A 158 -11.76 -5.99 16.72
CA GLU A 158 -11.00 -5.91 15.47
C GLU A 158 -10.50 -4.49 15.17
N VAL A 159 -11.26 -3.43 15.51
CA VAL A 159 -10.80 -2.03 15.45
C VAL A 159 -9.58 -1.84 16.34
N HIS A 160 -9.65 -2.27 17.60
CA HIS A 160 -8.54 -2.12 18.54
C HIS A 160 -7.32 -2.95 18.13
N LEU A 161 -7.51 -4.12 17.55
CA LEU A 161 -6.42 -4.91 16.97
C LEU A 161 -5.77 -4.16 15.80
N ALA A 162 -6.57 -3.59 14.90
CA ALA A 162 -6.08 -2.83 13.75
C ALA A 162 -5.33 -1.55 14.15
N GLN A 163 -5.72 -0.89 15.24
CA GLN A 163 -5.01 0.25 15.81
C GLN A 163 -3.61 -0.11 16.33
N ARG A 164 -3.41 -1.36 16.79
CA ARG A 164 -2.09 -1.86 17.21
C ARG A 164 -1.23 -2.34 16.04
N GLY A 165 -1.84 -2.56 14.89
CA GLY A 165 -1.16 -2.88 13.63
C GLY A 165 -2.17 -3.30 12.57
N CYS A 166 -1.90 -2.95 11.31
CA CYS A 166 -2.82 -3.19 10.20
C CYS A 166 -3.38 -4.62 10.11
N ARG A 167 -4.70 -4.72 9.94
CA ARG A 167 -5.50 -5.95 9.79
C ARG A 167 -6.25 -5.98 8.46
N CYS A 168 -5.80 -5.22 7.45
CA CYS A 168 -6.37 -5.34 6.11
C CYS A 168 -6.02 -6.71 5.52
N ALA A 169 -6.83 -7.18 4.56
CA ALA A 169 -6.65 -8.50 3.96
C ALA A 169 -5.22 -8.68 3.41
N LEU A 170 -4.69 -7.68 2.70
CA LEU A 170 -3.34 -7.75 2.14
C LEU A 170 -2.23 -7.81 3.20
N CYS A 171 -2.38 -7.15 4.35
CA CYS A 171 -1.45 -7.29 5.48
C CYS A 171 -1.48 -8.67 6.13
N LEU A 172 -2.63 -9.35 6.08
CA LEU A 172 -2.79 -10.69 6.63
C LEU A 172 -2.27 -11.79 5.68
N TYR A 173 -2.33 -11.55 4.36
CA TYR A 173 -2.00 -12.54 3.35
C TYR A 173 -0.62 -12.37 2.71
N MET A 174 -0.15 -11.14 2.49
CA MET A 174 1.16 -10.94 1.85
C MET A 174 2.27 -11.60 2.66
N PRO A 175 3.12 -12.43 2.01
CA PRO A 175 4.19 -13.13 2.68
C PRO A 175 5.08 -12.13 3.41
N HIS A 176 5.20 -12.33 4.72
CA HIS A 176 6.20 -11.61 5.48
C HIS A 176 7.56 -12.21 5.15
N PRO A 177 8.58 -11.41 4.77
CA PRO A 177 9.93 -11.90 4.86
C PRO A 177 10.12 -12.26 6.34
N ALA A 178 10.24 -13.57 6.62
CA ALA A 178 10.47 -14.06 7.96
C ALA A 178 11.63 -13.24 8.54
N ALA A 179 11.42 -12.66 9.72
CA ALA A 179 12.51 -12.06 10.48
C ALA A 179 13.57 -13.17 10.65
N ARG A 180 14.63 -13.08 9.83
CA ARG A 180 15.79 -13.96 9.94
C ARG A 180 16.67 -13.45 11.07
#